data_AF-A0A3M1FWC8-F1
#
_entry.id   AF-A0A3M1FWC8-F1
#
_cell.length_a   1.000
_cell.length_b   1.000
_cell.length_c   1.000
_cell.angle_alpha   90.00
_cell.angle_beta   90.00
_cell.angle_gamma   90.00
#
_symmetry.space_group_name_H-M   'P 1'
#
loop_
_entity.id
_entity.type
_entity.pdbx_description
1 polymer ?
#
loop_
_entity_poly.entity_id
_entity_poly.type
_entity_poly.pdbx_seq_one_letter_code
_entity_poly.pdbx_strand_id
1 'polypeptide(L)' 'MIIITGAAGFIGSNLTAYLNDSLNISDIIVVDSFKRRHSEEHSAKWKNLVKRSFLDFYEKDEFIQNLNLFKGAK' A
#
# COMPACT_ATOMS: atom_id res chain seq x y z
N MET A 1 -0.83 -1.16 13.48
CA MET A 1 -1.19 -1.31 12.07
C MET A 1 -1.74 0.00 11.52
N ILE A 2 -1.09 0.52 10.47
CA ILE A 2 -1.56 1.68 9.68
C ILE A 2 -2.00 1.17 8.31
N ILE A 3 -3.11 1.69 7.78
CA ILE A 3 -3.56 1.37 6.42
C ILE A 3 -3.33 2.57 5.51
N ILE A 4 -2.61 2.36 4.40
CA ILE A 4 -2.37 3.40 3.41
C ILE A 4 -3.11 3.04 2.13
N THR A 5 -4.19 3.76 1.83
CA THR A 5 -4.88 3.67 0.54
C THR A 5 -4.21 4.57 -0.50
N GLY A 6 -4.17 4.15 -1.76
CA GLY A 6 -3.41 4.85 -2.80
C GLY A 6 -1.89 4.78 -2.55
N ALA A 7 -1.43 3.70 -1.91
CA ALA A 7 -0.05 3.54 -1.44
C ALA A 7 0.99 3.55 -2.56
N ALA A 8 0.66 3.08 -3.76
CA ALA A 8 1.56 3.11 -4.90
C ALA A 8 1.52 4.46 -5.65
N GLY A 9 0.59 5.35 -5.28
CA GLY A 9 0.52 6.71 -5.80
C GLY A 9 1.67 7.60 -5.32
N PHE A 10 1.77 8.81 -5.88
CA PHE A 10 2.83 9.76 -5.56
C PHE A 10 2.92 10.08 -4.05
N ILE A 11 1.79 10.41 -3.42
CA ILE A 11 1.75 10.75 -2.00
C ILE A 11 1.89 9.51 -1.12
N GLY A 12 1.13 8.45 -1.41
CA GLY A 12 1.11 7.24 -0.59
C GLY A 12 2.47 6.56 -0.49
N SER A 13 3.24 6.54 -1.58
CA SER A 13 4.56 5.90 -1.60
C SER A 13 5.60 6.69 -0.80
N ASN A 14 5.55 8.03 -0.87
CA ASN A 14 6.40 8.89 -0.04
C ASN A 14 6.01 8.84 1.44
N LEU A 15 4.72 8.72 1.76
CA LEU A 15 4.27 8.50 3.13
C LEU A 15 4.79 7.17 3.66
N THR A 16 4.69 6.10 2.88
CA THR A 16 5.23 4.78 3.25
C THR A 16 6.75 4.86 3.47
N ALA A 17 7.47 5.56 2.60
CA ALA A 17 8.90 5.82 2.76
C ALA A 17 9.21 6.56 4.06
N TYR A 18 8.49 7.63 4.36
CA TYR A 18 8.69 8.39 5.59
C TYR A 18 8.43 7.54 6.84
N LEU A 19 7.35 6.76 6.86
CA LEU A 19 7.04 5.88 7.98
C LEU A 19 8.12 4.82 8.18
N ASN A 20 8.61 4.19 7.10
CA ASN A 20 9.70 3.22 7.17
C ASN A 20 11.02 3.86 7.60
N ASP A 21 11.47 4.90 6.89
CA ASP A 21 12.84 5.39 6.95
C ASP A 21 13.04 6.37 8.11
N SER A 22 12.03 7.19 8.42
CA SER A 22 12.13 8.23 9.46
C SER A 22 11.56 7.80 10.80
N LEU A 23 10.51 6.98 10.81
CA LEU A 23 9.83 6.56 12.03
C LEU A 23 10.05 5.09 12.39
N ASN A 24 10.74 4.32 11.53
CA ASN A 24 10.96 2.88 11.70
C ASN A 24 9.65 2.08 11.91
N ILE A 25 8.58 2.50 11.23
CA ILE A 25 7.27 1.85 11.25
C ILE A 25 7.13 1.02 9.96
N SER A 26 6.91 -0.28 10.12
CA SER A 26 6.68 -1.23 9.02
C SER A 26 5.39 -2.05 9.17
N ASP A 27 4.68 -1.92 10.30
CA ASP A 27 3.35 -2.50 10.54
C ASP A 27 2.27 -1.74 9.74
N ILE A 28 2.36 -1.89 8.43
CA ILE A 28 1.61 -1.15 7.40
C ILE A 28 0.97 -2.15 6.45
N ILE A 29 -0.31 -1.94 6.17
CA ILE A 29 -1.01 -2.56 5.03
C ILE A 29 -1.13 -1.52 3.94
N VAL A 30 -0.69 -1.86 2.73
CA VAL A 30 -0.80 -0.98 1.56
C VAL A 30 -1.97 -1.41 0.69
N VAL A 31 -2.78 -0.45 0.24
CA VAL A 31 -3.95 -0.67 -0.61
C VAL A 31 -3.83 0.21 -1.83
N ASP A 32 -3.92 -0.36 -3.03
CA ASP A 32 -3.95 0.41 -4.28
C ASP A 32 -4.68 -0.36 -5.38
N SER A 33 -5.10 0.37 -6.42
CA SER A 33 -5.69 -0.21 -7.61
C SER A 33 -4.61 -0.44 -8.66
N PHE A 34 -4.22 -1.70 -8.83
CA PHE A 34 -3.39 -2.12 -9.93
C PHE A 34 -4.30 -2.62 -11.05
N LYS A 35 -4.44 -1.84 -12.13
CA LYS A 35 -5.13 -2.34 -13.33
C LYS A 35 -4.46 -3.61 -13.83
N ARG A 36 -5.25 -4.45 -14.53
CA ARG A 36 -4.92 -5.83 -14.92
C ARG A 36 -3.43 -6.04 -15.21
N ARG A 37 -2.91 -7.15 -14.66
CA ARG A 37 -1.54 -7.64 -14.89
C ARG A 37 -1.22 -7.53 -16.38
N HIS A 38 -0.03 -7.00 -16.70
CA HIS A 38 0.50 -6.65 -18.04
C HIS A 38 0.24 -5.23 -18.57
N SER A 39 -0.18 -4.27 -17.75
CA SER A 39 -0.10 -2.85 -18.14
C SER A 39 1.22 -2.21 -17.67
N GLU A 40 1.74 -1.23 -18.43
CA GLU A 40 2.88 -0.41 -18.01
C GLU A 40 2.61 0.32 -16.69
N GLU A 41 1.35 0.70 -16.47
CA GLU A 41 0.85 1.33 -15.24
C GLU A 41 1.08 0.43 -14.01
N HIS A 42 0.89 -0.88 -14.14
CA HIS A 42 1.14 -1.85 -13.07
C HIS A 42 2.62 -1.88 -12.67
N SER A 43 3.52 -1.96 -13.65
CA SER A 43 4.97 -2.01 -13.41
C SER A 43 5.47 -0.71 -12.77
N ALA A 44 4.99 0.44 -13.23
CA ALA A 44 5.35 1.74 -12.69
C ALA A 44 4.93 1.90 -11.22
N LYS A 45 3.68 1.53 -10.88
CA LYS A 45 3.19 1.58 -9.49
C LYS A 45 3.95 0.63 -8.57
N TRP A 46 4.27 -0.59 -9.01
CA TRP A 46 5.01 -1.55 -8.18
C TRP A 46 6.41 -1.05 -7.83
N LYS A 47 7.09 -0.38 -8.77
CA LYS A 47 8.41 0.24 -8.52
C LYS A 47 8.39 1.27 -7.39
N ASN A 48 7.24 1.92 -7.12
CA ASN A 48 7.11 2.86 -6.01
C ASN A 48 7.11 2.16 -4.63
N LEU A 49 6.67 0.90 -4.59
CA LEU A 49 6.53 0.12 -3.35
C LEU A 49 7.66 -0.89 -3.13
N VAL A 50 8.36 -1.34 -4.18
CA VAL A 50 9.35 -2.43 -4.09
C VAL A 50 10.49 -2.19 -3.11
N LYS A 51 10.77 -0.93 -2.75
CA LYS A 51 11.81 -0.54 -1.78
C LYS A 51 11.27 -0.30 -0.37
N ARG A 52 9.98 -0.59 -0.12
CA ARG A 52 9.28 -0.27 1.12
C ARG A 52 8.96 -1.52 1.91
N SER A 53 8.94 -1.38 3.22
CA SER A 53 8.62 -2.43 4.18
C SER A 53 7.17 -2.28 4.63
N PHE A 54 6.33 -3.23 4.24
CA PHE A 54 4.93 -3.34 4.62
C PHE A 54 4.58 -4.82 4.83
N LEU A 55 3.56 -5.09 5.63
CA LEU A 55 3.16 -6.45 5.97
C LEU A 55 2.49 -7.16 4.81
N ASP A 56 1.61 -6.45 4.11
CA ASP A 56 0.82 -7.03 3.04
C ASP A 56 0.29 -5.95 2.09
N PHE A 57 -0.11 -6.39 0.91
CA PHE A 57 -0.73 -5.57 -0.13
C PHE A 57 -2.14 -6.11 -0.46
N TYR A 58 -3.12 -5.22 -0.46
CA TYR A 58 -4.48 -5.55 -0.90
C TYR A 58 -4.85 -4.77 -2.16
N GLU A 59 -5.46 -5.47 -3.12
CA GLU A 59 -6.17 -4.79 -4.21
C GLU A 59 -7.38 -4.04 -3.63
N LYS A 60 -7.74 -2.90 -4.23
CA LYS A 60 -8.85 -2.07 -3.77
C LYS A 60 -10.15 -2.86 -3.53
N ASP A 61 -10.56 -3.69 -4.48
CA ASP A 61 -11.81 -4.42 -4.43
C ASP A 61 -11.76 -5.52 -3.35
N GLU A 62 -10.61 -6.18 -3.21
CA GLU A 62 -10.37 -7.14 -2.13
C GLU A 62 -10.42 -6.47 -0.76
N PHE A 63 -9.79 -5.31 -0.61
CA PHE A 63 -9.81 -4.53 0.63
C PHE A 63 -11.25 -4.14 1.02
N ILE A 64 -12.04 -3.65 0.06
CA ILE A 64 -13.43 -3.24 0.30
C ILE A 64 -14.29 -4.43 0.76
N GLN A 65 -14.11 -5.61 0.15
CA GLN A 65 -14.83 -6.82 0.54
C GLN A 65 -14.48 -7.30 1.95
N ASN A 66 -13.27 -6.98 2.42
CA ASN A 66 -12.70 -7.46 3.67
C ASN A 66 -12.58 -6.39 4.77
N LEU A 67 -13.28 -5.25 4.66
CA LEU A 67 -13.19 -4.14 5.64
C LEU A 67 -13.36 -4.57 7.10
N ASN A 68 -14.17 -5.61 7.35
CA ASN A 68 -14.36 -6.13 8.70
C ASN A 68 -13.09 -6.71 9.34
N LEU A 69 -12.12 -7.18 8.54
CA LEU A 69 -10.84 -7.70 9.02
C LEU A 69 -9.94 -6.58 9.60
N PHE A 70 -10.20 -5.33 9.22
CA PHE A 70 -9.36 -4.18 9.53
C PHE A 70 -9.95 -3.29 10.64
N LYS A 71 -10.93 -3.78 11.40
CA LYS A 71 -11.51 -3.04 12.54
C LYS A 71 -10.43 -2.72 13.57
N GLY A 72 -10.28 -1.42 13.90
CA GLY A 72 -9.30 -0.93 14.87
C GLY A 72 -7.93 -0.58 14.28
N ALA A 73 -7.76 -0.70 12.95
CA ALA A 73 -6.63 -0.09 12.25
C ALA A 73 -6.64 1.44 12.40
N LYS A 74 -5.44 2.04 12.42
CA LYS A 74 -5.26 3.49 12.36
C LYS A 74 -5.21 3.99 10.91
#